data_AF-A0A957PNC5-F1
#
_entry.id   AF-A0A957PNC5-F1
#
_cell.length_a   1.000
_cell.length_b   1.000
_cell.length_c   1.000
_cell.angle_alpha   90.00
_cell.angle_beta   90.00
_cell.angle_gamma   90.00
#
_symmetry.space_group_name_H-M   'P 1'
#
loop_
_entity.id
_entity.type
_entity.pdbx_description
1 polymer ?
#
loop_
_entity_poly.entity_id
_entity_poly.type
_entity_poly.pdbx_seq_one_letter_code
_entity_poly.pdbx_strand_id
1 'polypeptide(L)'
;MGKPDFVFPKQKIALFVDGCFWHGCPLPKHSNLPKNNQEFWAKKLQANKDRDKFVTRELRKLGWRVVRVWEHELKFPEKVAAKLKRLF
;
A
#
# COMPACT_ATOMS: atom_id res chain seq x y z
N MET A 1 -10.16 -6.77 9.38
CA MET A 1 -9.16 -7.05 8.34
C MET A 1 -9.18 -5.90 7.34
N GLY A 2 -8.07 -5.54 6.68
CA GLY A 2 -8.05 -4.38 5.78
C GLY A 2 -9.02 -4.51 4.60
N LYS A 3 -9.26 -3.42 3.88
CA LYS A 3 -10.13 -3.38 2.69
C LYS A 3 -9.23 -3.23 1.45
N PRO A 4 -8.97 -4.30 0.68
CA PRO A 4 -8.28 -4.18 -0.59
C PRO A 4 -9.12 -3.35 -1.57
N ASP A 5 -8.47 -2.61 -2.45
CA ASP A 5 -9.15 -1.84 -3.51
C ASP A 5 -9.68 -2.78 -4.60
N PHE A 6 -8.91 -3.82 -4.91
CA PHE A 6 -9.30 -4.86 -5.84
C PHE A 6 -9.07 -6.25 -5.24
N VAL A 7 -10.01 -7.16 -5.49
CA VAL A 7 -9.95 -8.54 -5.01
C VAL A 7 -10.22 -9.48 -6.18
N PHE A 8 -9.37 -10.49 -6.35
CA PHE A 8 -9.56 -11.57 -7.31
C PHE A 8 -9.65 -12.90 -6.55
N PRO A 9 -10.86 -13.33 -6.13
CA PRO A 9 -11.03 -14.45 -5.21
C PRO A 9 -10.53 -15.78 -5.77
N LYS A 10 -10.76 -16.05 -7.06
CA LYS A 10 -10.35 -17.31 -7.73
C LYS A 10 -8.83 -17.53 -7.66
N GLN A 11 -8.07 -16.46 -7.82
CA GLN A 11 -6.60 -16.46 -7.76
C GLN A 11 -6.05 -16.13 -6.36
N LYS A 12 -6.92 -15.88 -5.38
CA LYS A 12 -6.57 -15.39 -4.03
C LYS A 12 -5.65 -14.17 -4.06
N ILE A 13 -5.96 -13.16 -4.88
CA ILE A 13 -5.17 -11.92 -4.95
C ILE A 13 -5.93 -10.78 -4.27
N ALA A 14 -5.23 -10.05 -3.40
CA ALA A 14 -5.68 -8.80 -2.82
C ALA A 14 -4.72 -7.68 -3.25
N LEU A 15 -5.24 -6.69 -3.98
CA LEU A 15 -4.47 -5.55 -4.49
C LEU A 15 -4.85 -4.28 -3.73
N PHE A 16 -3.84 -3.56 -3.26
CA PHE A 16 -3.96 -2.28 -2.58
C PHE A 16 -3.28 -1.19 -3.41
N VAL A 17 -3.92 -0.03 -3.49
CA VAL A 17 -3.37 1.21 -4.06
C VAL A 17 -3.04 2.15 -2.90
N ASP A 18 -1.77 2.23 -2.55
CA ASP A 18 -1.30 2.99 -1.40
C ASP A 18 -1.05 4.45 -1.77
N GLY A 19 -1.84 5.35 -1.20
CA GLY A 19 -1.55 6.78 -1.22
C GLY A 19 -0.21 7.08 -0.52
N CYS A 20 0.67 7.84 -1.17
CA CYS A 20 2.04 8.03 -0.68
C CYS A 20 2.08 8.76 0.66
N PHE A 21 1.20 9.74 0.83
CA PHE A 21 1.08 10.45 2.10
C PHE A 21 0.55 9.52 3.21
N TRP A 22 -0.62 8.91 3.00
CA TRP A 22 -1.36 8.19 4.05
C TRP A 22 -0.67 6.91 4.53
N HIS A 23 0.03 6.22 3.64
CA HIS A 23 0.74 4.98 3.93
C HIS A 23 2.25 5.21 4.16
N GLY A 24 2.70 6.47 4.07
CA GLY A 24 4.07 6.90 4.28
C GLY A 24 5.06 6.21 3.33
N CYS A 25 5.00 6.62 2.07
CA CYS A 25 5.84 6.18 0.99
C CYS A 25 7.33 6.13 1.37
N PRO A 26 8.07 5.08 0.96
CA PRO A 26 9.50 4.95 1.25
C PRO A 26 10.35 5.97 0.48
N LEU A 27 9.81 6.64 -0.55
CA LEU A 27 10.54 7.66 -1.31
C LEU A 27 10.62 8.95 -0.51
N PRO A 28 11.83 9.49 -0.22
CA PRO A 28 12.01 10.68 0.60
C PRO A 28 11.22 11.90 0.10
N LYS A 29 11.09 12.05 -1.23
CA LYS A 29 10.35 13.14 -1.88
C LYS A 29 8.85 13.15 -1.56
N HIS A 30 8.30 12.04 -1.07
CA HIS A 30 6.88 11.89 -0.74
C HIS A 30 6.63 11.78 0.77
N SER A 31 7.67 11.88 1.60
CA SER A 31 7.59 11.73 3.06
C SER A 31 7.41 13.08 3.80
N ASN A 32 6.90 14.11 3.11
CA ASN A 32 6.75 15.44 3.70
C ASN A 32 5.62 15.46 4.74
N LEU A 33 6.00 15.60 6.01
CA LEU A 33 5.05 15.82 7.10
C LEU A 33 4.51 17.27 7.04
N PRO A 34 3.21 17.49 7.30
CA PRO A 34 2.67 18.84 7.41
C PRO A 34 3.37 19.59 8.56
N LYS A 35 3.69 20.87 8.36
CA LYS A 35 4.39 21.68 9.38
C LYS A 35 3.59 21.82 10.68
N ASN A 36 2.26 21.81 10.59
CA ASN A 36 1.35 21.87 11.73
C ASN A 36 1.05 20.45 12.24
N ASN A 37 1.02 20.28 13.56
CA ASN A 37 0.69 19.01 14.22
C ASN A 37 1.60 17.84 13.82
N GLN A 38 2.90 18.09 13.67
CA GLN A 38 3.87 17.09 13.19
C GLN A 38 3.85 15.81 14.03
N GLU A 39 3.78 15.91 15.35
CA GLU A 39 3.76 14.74 16.23
C GLU A 39 2.52 13.86 15.99
N PHE A 40 1.36 14.50 15.84
CA PHE A 40 0.11 13.81 15.49
C PHE A 40 0.23 13.10 14.15
N TRP A 41 0.75 13.78 13.12
CA TRP A 41 0.93 13.18 11.80
C TRP A 41 1.94 12.04 11.81
N ALA A 42 3.07 12.18 12.51
CA ALA A 42 4.06 11.11 12.66
C ALA A 42 3.44 9.87 13.31
N LYS A 43 2.72 10.04 14.43
CA LYS A 43 2.00 8.94 15.12
C LYS A 43 0.95 8.30 14.21
N LYS A 44 0.15 9.11 13.50
CA LYS A 44 -0.90 8.64 12.59
C LYS A 44 -0.35 7.83 11.42
N LEU A 45 0.69 8.33 10.76
CA LEU A 45 1.32 7.63 9.63
C LEU A 45 2.01 6.34 10.10
N GLN A 46 2.63 6.35 11.28
CA GLN A 46 3.21 5.15 11.86
C GLN A 46 2.14 4.08 12.14
N ALA A 47 1.02 4.47 12.76
CA ALA A 47 -0.10 3.56 13.00
C ALA A 47 -0.68 2.98 11.70
N ASN A 48 -0.76 3.79 10.64
CA ASN A 48 -1.18 3.31 9.32
C ASN A 48 -0.22 2.25 8.76
N LYS A 49 1.09 2.51 8.80
CA LYS A 49 2.13 1.55 8.38
C LYS A 49 2.06 0.24 9.15
N ASP A 50 1.85 0.31 10.46
CA ASP A 50 1.77 -0.90 11.29
C ASP A 50 0.49 -1.70 11.01
N ARG A 51 -0.63 -1.01 10.77
CA ARG A 51 -1.87 -1.62 10.27
C ARG A 51 -1.66 -2.29 8.91
N ASP A 52 -0.94 -1.65 7.99
CA ASP A 52 -0.65 -2.19 6.67
C ASP A 52 0.19 -3.46 6.72
N LYS A 53 1.21 -3.49 7.58
CA LYS A 53 2.02 -4.69 7.87
C LYS A 53 1.17 -5.81 8.45
N PHE A 54 0.33 -5.48 9.44
CA PHE A 54 -0.58 -6.44 10.06
C PHE A 54 -1.52 -7.06 9.01
N VAL A 55 -2.24 -6.24 8.24
CA VAL A 55 -3.18 -6.71 7.21
C VAL A 55 -2.48 -7.57 6.17
N THR A 56 -1.32 -7.13 5.69
CA THR A 56 -0.53 -7.87 4.70
C THR A 56 -0.14 -9.25 5.23
N ARG A 57 0.28 -9.33 6.49
CA ARG A 57 0.65 -10.60 7.14
C ARG A 57 -0.55 -11.53 7.30
N GLU A 58 -1.69 -11.03 7.79
CA GLU A 58 -2.87 -11.87 8.00
C GLU A 58 -3.44 -12.40 6.68
N LEU A 59 -3.49 -11.57 5.62
CA LEU A 59 -3.90 -12.02 4.30
C LEU A 59 -2.96 -13.10 3.75
N ARG A 60 -1.64 -12.93 3.89
CA ARG A 60 -0.65 -13.94 3.48
C ARG A 60 -0.81 -15.25 4.23
N LYS A 61 -1.08 -15.22 5.55
CA LYS A 61 -1.37 -16.43 6.35
C LYS A 61 -2.60 -17.18 5.85
N LEU A 62 -3.61 -16.46 5.37
CA LEU A 62 -4.82 -17.02 4.77
C LEU A 62 -4.60 -17.53 3.31
N GLY A 63 -3.36 -17.51 2.82
CA GLY A 63 -2.99 -17.96 1.48
C GLY A 63 -3.27 -16.94 0.37
N TRP A 64 -3.47 -15.66 0.71
CA TRP A 64 -3.64 -14.61 -0.28
C TRP A 64 -2.31 -14.05 -0.76
N ARG A 65 -2.19 -13.85 -2.08
CA ARG A 65 -1.15 -13.03 -2.70
C ARG A 65 -1.53 -11.56 -2.51
N VAL A 66 -0.75 -10.85 -1.69
CA VAL A 66 -0.94 -9.41 -1.45
C VAL A 66 -0.05 -8.61 -2.38
N VAL A 67 -0.66 -7.77 -3.21
CA VAL A 67 0.02 -6.85 -4.12
C VAL A 67 -0.26 -5.43 -3.67
N ARG A 68 0.78 -4.60 -3.59
CA ARG A 68 0.63 -3.17 -3.26
C ARG A 68 1.29 -2.33 -4.34
N VAL A 69 0.59 -1.31 -4.81
CA VAL A 69 1.04 -0.34 -5.81
C VAL A 69 0.94 1.03 -5.19
N TRP A 70 1.98 1.84 -5.28
CA TRP A 70 1.94 3.20 -4.77
C TRP A 70 1.26 4.16 -5.76
N GLU A 71 0.55 5.17 -5.27
CA GLU A 71 -0.12 6.16 -6.13
C GLU A 71 0.86 6.84 -7.11
N HIS A 72 2.13 7.05 -6.72
CA HIS A 72 3.11 7.68 -7.60
C HIS A 72 3.55 6.76 -8.76
N GLU A 73 3.45 5.44 -8.59
CA GLU A 73 3.72 4.48 -9.68
C GLU A 73 2.64 4.59 -10.76
N LEU A 74 1.41 4.98 -10.40
CA LEU A 74 0.29 5.14 -11.34
C LEU A 74 0.45 6.33 -12.30
N LYS A 75 1.45 7.20 -12.10
CA LYS A 75 1.87 8.19 -13.11
C LYS A 75 2.45 7.54 -14.37
N PHE A 76 2.87 6.28 -14.26
CA PHE A 76 3.43 5.45 -15.33
C PHE A 76 2.70 4.10 -15.38
N PRO A 77 1.39 4.10 -15.74
CA PRO A 77 0.54 2.92 -15.63
C PRO A 77 1.04 1.73 -16.46
N GLU A 78 1.74 1.97 -17.56
CA GLU A 78 2.36 0.95 -18.40
C GLU A 78 3.42 0.12 -17.65
N LYS A 79 4.19 0.77 -16.76
CA LYS A 79 5.20 0.08 -15.92
C LYS A 79 4.53 -0.75 -14.84
N VAL A 80 3.46 -0.22 -14.25
CA VAL A 80 2.65 -0.96 -13.27
C VAL A 80 2.02 -2.17 -13.92
N ALA A 81 1.41 -2.03 -15.10
CA ALA A 81 0.84 -3.14 -15.84
C ALA A 81 1.89 -4.20 -16.18
N ALA A 82 3.08 -3.80 -16.66
CA ALA A 82 4.18 -4.74 -16.93
C ALA A 82 4.65 -5.47 -15.67
N LYS A 83 4.74 -4.79 -14.53
CA LYS A 83 5.05 -5.37 -13.21
C LYS A 83 3.99 -6.38 -12.79
N LEU A 84 2.70 -6.03 -12.89
CA LEU A 84 1.59 -6.91 -12.53
C LEU A 84 1.53 -8.15 -13.42
N LYS A 85 1.78 -8.03 -14.73
CA LYS A 85 1.84 -9.17 -15.67
C LYS A 85 2.94 -10.19 -15.36
N ARG A 86 3.99 -9.81 -14.61
CA ARG A 86 5.04 -10.74 -14.16
C ARG A 86 4.69 -11.42 -12.84
N LEU A 87 3.74 -10.86 -12.10
CA LEU A 87 3.31 -11.36 -10.79
C LEU A 87 2.16 -12.35 -10.89
N PHE A 88 1.51 -12.47 -12.05
CA PHE A 88 0.42 -13.39 -12.37
C PHE A 88 0.82 -14.22 -13.58
#